data_AF-G5AGF7-F1
#
_entry.id   AF-G5AGF7-F1
#
_cell.length_a   1.000
_cell.length_b   1.000
_cell.length_c   1.000
_cell.angle_alpha   90.00
_cell.angle_beta   90.00
_cell.angle_gamma   90.00
#
_symmetry.space_group_name_H-M   'P 1'
#
loop_
_entity.id
_entity.type
_entity.pdbx_description
1 polymer ?
#
loop_
_entity_poly.entity_id
_entity_poly.type
_entity_poly.pdbx_seq_one_letter_code
_entity_poly.pdbx_strand_id
1 'polypeptide(L)'
;MQPRTLPVALPFTPIKASIATTIRRAGQICSGLYSAWERVQVSRHGAYTARRARVLKRYVHSASTARVLTACALTPLPVLAFVLLQELVPLDEPQAGWRANYRWFIRSTVIFMVLTLSYVQQGVIFLAPLKVSRKQTLIITLSTTVAYFVVLVTVSTAWVFPIPFACVLTTAVFTLVFFGLFVAVIGNRTLTNTPRLSAHARIWKGVLIVE
;
A
#
# COMPACT_ATOMS: atom_id res chain seq x y z
N MET A 1 -65.87 -30.90 -42.33
CA MET A 1 -65.71 -30.13 -41.07
C MET A 1 -64.61 -30.78 -40.24
N GLN A 2 -63.39 -30.23 -40.29
CA GLN A 2 -62.28 -30.61 -39.42
C GLN A 2 -62.13 -29.57 -38.32
N PRO A 3 -62.06 -29.92 -37.04
CA PRO A 3 -61.79 -28.95 -35.99
C PRO A 3 -60.31 -28.56 -36.00
N ARG A 4 -60.06 -27.24 -36.10
CA ARG A 4 -58.75 -26.60 -35.93
C ARG A 4 -58.19 -26.92 -34.55
N THR A 5 -56.99 -27.48 -34.49
CA THR A 5 -56.18 -27.58 -33.28
C THR A 5 -55.61 -26.20 -32.93
N LEU A 6 -55.83 -25.76 -31.69
CA LEU A 6 -55.22 -24.55 -31.12
C LEU A 6 -53.74 -24.83 -30.79
N PRO A 7 -52.82 -23.85 -30.97
CA PRO A 7 -51.42 -24.06 -30.68
C PRO A 7 -51.17 -24.10 -29.17
N VAL A 8 -50.28 -25.03 -28.80
CA VAL A 8 -49.72 -25.29 -27.48
C VAL A 8 -49.19 -24.00 -26.86
N ALA A 9 -49.65 -23.67 -25.64
CA ALA A 9 -49.10 -22.59 -24.84
C ALA A 9 -47.62 -22.87 -24.52
N LEU A 10 -46.73 -21.99 -25.00
CA LEU A 10 -45.30 -22.03 -24.65
C LEU A 10 -45.13 -21.78 -23.13
N PRO A 11 -44.30 -22.56 -22.42
CA PRO A 11 -44.10 -22.38 -20.99
C PRO A 11 -43.24 -21.13 -20.74
N PHE A 12 -43.87 -20.04 -20.34
CA PHE A 12 -43.16 -18.88 -19.78
C PHE A 12 -42.72 -19.18 -18.35
N THR A 13 -41.52 -19.73 -18.15
CA THR A 13 -40.75 -19.62 -16.90
C THR A 13 -39.24 -19.75 -17.16
N PRO A 14 -38.33 -19.16 -16.36
CA PRO A 14 -38.51 -18.00 -15.48
C PRO A 14 -37.28 -17.06 -15.51
N ILE A 15 -37.43 -15.82 -15.99
CA ILE A 15 -36.44 -14.73 -15.81
C ILE A 15 -36.08 -14.57 -14.31
N LYS A 16 -37.03 -14.84 -13.41
CA LYS A 16 -36.85 -14.83 -11.95
C LYS A 16 -35.77 -15.79 -11.44
N ALA A 17 -35.56 -16.95 -12.07
CA ALA A 17 -34.54 -17.91 -11.63
C ALA A 17 -33.12 -17.43 -11.97
N SER A 18 -32.95 -16.76 -13.11
CA SER A 18 -31.66 -16.19 -13.53
C SER A 18 -31.25 -14.98 -12.66
N ILE A 19 -32.23 -14.17 -12.26
CA ILE A 19 -32.01 -13.07 -11.31
C ILE A 19 -31.67 -13.62 -9.93
N ALA A 20 -32.38 -14.65 -9.45
CA ALA A 20 -32.12 -15.26 -8.15
C ALA A 20 -30.74 -15.93 -8.06
N THR A 21 -30.26 -16.56 -9.14
CA THR A 21 -28.91 -17.14 -9.19
C THR A 21 -27.83 -16.07 -9.25
N THR A 22 -28.06 -14.96 -9.96
CA THR A 22 -27.13 -13.82 -10.02
C THR A 22 -27.01 -13.12 -8.66
N ILE A 23 -28.13 -12.91 -7.96
CA ILE A 23 -28.15 -12.34 -6.60
C ILE A 23 -27.42 -13.26 -5.61
N ARG A 24 -27.63 -14.59 -5.71
CA ARG A 24 -26.91 -15.55 -4.87
C ARG A 24 -25.40 -15.54 -5.13
N ARG A 25 -24.98 -15.49 -6.39
CA ARG A 25 -23.56 -15.40 -6.76
C ARG A 25 -22.94 -14.09 -6.27
N ALA A 26 -23.62 -12.97 -6.45
CA ALA A 26 -23.16 -11.68 -5.92
C ALA A 26 -23.04 -11.72 -4.38
N GLY A 27 -24.01 -12.32 -3.68
CA GLY A 27 -23.95 -12.51 -2.23
C GLY A 27 -22.79 -13.40 -1.78
N GLN A 28 -22.47 -14.45 -2.53
CA GLN A 28 -21.31 -15.33 -2.26
C GLN A 28 -19.98 -14.62 -2.51
N ILE A 29 -19.88 -13.83 -3.57
CA ILE A 29 -18.68 -13.02 -3.87
C ILE A 29 -18.52 -11.95 -2.80
N CYS A 30 -19.57 -11.23 -2.43
CA CYS A 30 -19.53 -10.21 -1.37
C CYS A 30 -19.17 -10.80 -0.01
N SER A 31 -19.67 -11.99 0.35
CA SER A 31 -19.31 -12.65 1.61
C SER A 31 -17.88 -13.20 1.58
N GLY A 32 -17.40 -13.69 0.43
CA GLY A 32 -16.01 -14.05 0.20
C GLY A 32 -15.06 -12.85 0.34
N LEU A 33 -15.39 -11.74 -0.33
CA LEU A 33 -14.65 -10.47 -0.25
C LEU A 33 -14.68 -9.88 1.16
N TYR A 34 -15.81 -9.91 1.85
CA TYR A 34 -15.92 -9.47 3.24
C TYR A 34 -15.06 -10.34 4.17
N SER A 35 -15.09 -11.65 3.98
CA SER A 35 -14.27 -12.59 4.75
C SER A 35 -12.78 -12.43 4.47
N ALA A 36 -12.39 -12.17 3.21
CA ALA A 36 -11.02 -11.86 2.84
C ALA A 36 -10.57 -10.51 3.42
N TRP A 37 -11.44 -9.49 3.35
CA TRP A 37 -11.21 -8.17 3.95
C TRP A 37 -11.04 -8.25 5.47
N GLU A 38 -11.90 -8.97 6.18
CA GLU A 38 -11.76 -9.19 7.63
C GLU A 38 -10.44 -9.89 7.98
N ARG A 39 -9.99 -10.85 7.16
CA ARG A 39 -8.71 -11.54 7.36
C ARG A 39 -7.49 -10.67 7.01
N VAL A 40 -7.65 -9.73 6.08
CA VAL A 40 -6.62 -8.76 5.66
C VAL A 40 -6.52 -7.59 6.65
N GLN A 41 -7.52 -7.34 7.50
CA GLN A 41 -7.43 -6.32 8.54
C GLN A 41 -6.36 -6.67 9.59
N VAL A 42 -5.15 -6.17 9.31
CA VAL A 42 -3.98 -6.17 10.20
C VAL A 42 -4.31 -5.48 11.54
N SER A 43 -5.31 -4.59 11.58
CA SER A 43 -5.74 -3.91 12.81
C SER A 43 -6.29 -4.86 13.88
N ARG A 44 -6.99 -5.95 13.50
CA ARG A 44 -7.52 -6.94 14.47
C ARG A 44 -6.47 -7.94 14.96
N HIS A 45 -5.43 -8.19 14.16
CA HIS A 45 -4.30 -9.07 14.53
C HIS A 45 -3.06 -8.31 15.00
N GLY A 46 -3.16 -6.98 15.05
CA GLY A 46 -2.16 -6.09 15.62
C GLY A 46 -2.12 -6.28 17.11
N ALA A 47 -1.44 -7.33 17.56
CA ALA A 47 -1.07 -7.52 18.94
C ALA A 47 -0.13 -6.37 19.36
N TYR A 48 -0.68 -5.19 19.62
CA TYR A 48 -0.21 -4.36 20.71
C TYR A 48 -0.34 -5.24 21.94
N THR A 49 0.73 -5.99 22.24
CA THR A 49 0.77 -6.90 23.38
C THR A 49 0.26 -6.12 24.59
N ALA A 50 -0.62 -6.70 25.42
CA ALA A 50 -1.13 -6.02 26.62
C ALA A 50 0.01 -5.41 27.47
N ARG A 51 1.21 -6.01 27.38
CA ARG A 51 2.49 -5.45 27.85
C ARG A 51 2.80 -4.04 27.34
N ARG A 52 2.76 -3.75 26.03
CA ARG A 52 3.02 -2.42 25.46
C ARG A 52 1.98 -1.39 25.90
N ALA A 53 0.70 -1.78 25.96
CA ALA A 53 -0.36 -0.92 26.47
C ALA A 53 -0.17 -0.60 27.97
N ARG A 54 0.21 -1.59 28.79
CA ARG A 54 0.53 -1.40 30.21
C ARG A 54 1.80 -0.56 30.42
N VAL A 55 2.79 -0.66 29.54
CA VAL A 55 4.01 0.16 29.57
C VAL A 55 3.68 1.61 29.20
N LEU A 56 2.87 1.83 28.16
CA LEU A 56 2.41 3.17 27.79
C LEU A 56 1.57 3.80 28.92
N LYS A 57 0.63 3.04 29.52
CA LYS A 57 -0.16 3.51 30.67
C LYS A 57 0.73 3.91 31.85
N ARG A 58 1.75 3.10 32.16
CA ARG A 58 2.73 3.44 33.22
C ARG A 58 3.54 4.68 32.86
N TYR A 59 4.02 4.78 31.62
CA TYR A 59 4.78 5.93 31.15
C TYR A 59 3.97 7.22 31.19
N VAL A 60 2.71 7.21 30.74
CA VAL A 60 1.83 8.39 30.81
C VAL A 60 1.55 8.79 32.26
N HIS A 61 1.46 7.83 33.17
CA HIS A 61 1.19 8.10 34.59
C HIS A 61 2.43 8.56 35.38
N SER A 62 3.64 8.15 34.97
CA SER A 62 4.90 8.49 35.66
C SER A 62 5.71 9.59 34.96
N ALA A 63 5.43 9.90 33.70
CA ALA A 63 6.11 10.96 32.97
C ALA A 63 5.52 12.33 33.34
N SER A 64 6.39 13.34 33.47
CA SER A 64 5.95 14.72 33.62
C SER A 64 5.19 15.16 32.36
N THR A 65 4.13 15.94 32.55
CA THR A 65 3.32 16.50 31.45
C THR A 65 4.20 17.27 30.45
N ALA A 66 5.22 17.97 30.96
CA ALA A 66 6.24 18.64 30.15
C ALA A 66 6.95 17.67 29.19
N ARG A 67 7.42 16.51 29.67
CA ARG A 67 8.11 15.52 28.82
C ARG A 67 7.20 14.99 27.71
N VAL A 68 5.93 14.77 27.99
CA VAL A 68 4.94 14.31 27.00
C VAL A 68 4.70 15.39 25.95
N LEU A 69 4.44 16.63 26.38
CA LEU A 69 4.23 17.77 25.49
C LEU A 69 5.46 18.03 24.61
N THR A 70 6.66 17.99 25.18
CA THR A 70 7.91 18.13 24.45
C THR A 70 8.09 17.00 23.43
N ALA A 71 7.81 15.75 23.77
CA ALA A 71 7.88 14.65 22.81
C ALA A 71 6.88 14.84 21.65
N CYS A 72 5.64 15.23 21.95
CA CYS A 72 4.62 15.53 20.94
C CYS A 72 5.01 16.70 20.04
N ALA A 73 5.61 17.75 20.59
CA ALA A 73 6.06 18.93 19.84
C ALA A 73 7.32 18.65 19.02
N LEU A 74 8.29 17.91 19.56
CA LEU A 74 9.57 17.62 18.89
C LEU A 74 9.45 16.54 17.81
N THR A 75 8.53 15.58 17.93
CA THR A 75 8.36 14.50 16.95
C THR A 75 8.07 14.99 15.51
N PRO A 76 7.20 16.00 15.28
CA PRO A 76 6.96 16.52 13.93
C PRO A 76 8.04 17.47 13.42
N LEU A 77 8.89 18.05 14.28
CA LEU A 77 9.86 19.06 13.83
C LEU A 77 10.86 18.55 12.77
N PRO A 78 11.44 17.34 12.86
CA PRO A 78 12.34 16.84 11.84
C PRO A 78 11.69 16.73 10.46
N VAL A 79 10.43 16.25 10.39
CA VAL A 79 9.72 16.14 9.12
C VAL A 79 9.29 17.51 8.59
N LEU A 80 8.89 18.44 9.46
CA LEU A 80 8.58 19.81 9.07
C LEU A 80 9.82 20.52 8.52
N ALA A 81 10.96 20.42 9.20
CA ALA A 81 12.23 20.96 8.73
C ALA A 81 12.62 20.37 7.38
N PHE A 82 12.47 19.05 7.20
CA PHE A 82 12.70 18.40 5.91
C PHE A 82 11.80 18.93 4.79
N VAL A 83 10.50 19.10 5.04
CA VAL A 83 9.56 19.65 4.06
C VAL A 83 9.92 21.10 3.71
N LEU A 84 10.24 21.93 4.71
CA LEU A 84 10.66 23.30 4.48
C LEU A 84 11.94 23.36 3.62
N LEU A 85 12.93 22.51 3.90
CA LEU A 85 14.15 22.42 3.09
C LEU A 85 13.86 22.03 1.63
N GLN A 86 12.84 21.19 1.38
CA GLN A 86 12.39 20.86 0.03
C GLN A 86 11.72 22.06 -0.67
N GLU A 87 10.95 22.86 0.06
CA GLU A 87 10.29 24.06 -0.48
C GLU A 87 11.27 25.19 -0.81
N LEU A 88 12.45 25.24 -0.18
CA LEU A 88 13.50 26.19 -0.53
C LEU A 88 14.08 25.97 -1.94
N VAL A 89 13.83 24.81 -2.57
CA VAL A 89 14.23 24.54 -3.95
C VAL A 89 13.15 25.10 -4.88
N PRO A 90 13.43 26.21 -5.59
CA PRO A 90 12.43 26.86 -6.43
C PRO A 90 12.02 25.95 -7.58
N LEU A 91 10.75 26.02 -7.96
CA LEU A 91 10.19 25.32 -9.12
C LEU A 91 10.13 26.29 -10.29
N ASP A 92 10.42 25.77 -11.48
CA ASP A 92 10.30 26.53 -12.73
C ASP A 92 8.84 26.60 -13.18
N GLU A 93 8.55 27.42 -14.18
CA GLU A 93 7.20 27.53 -14.71
C GLU A 93 6.69 26.18 -15.24
N PRO A 94 5.48 25.73 -14.87
CA PRO A 94 4.97 24.43 -15.31
C PRO A 94 4.82 24.32 -16.84
N GLN A 95 4.59 25.46 -17.51
CA GLN A 95 4.42 25.52 -18.97
C GLN A 95 5.73 25.25 -19.72
N ALA A 96 6.89 25.40 -19.07
CA ALA A 96 8.21 25.10 -19.65
C ALA A 96 8.46 23.59 -19.84
N GLY A 97 7.53 22.74 -19.37
CA GLY A 97 7.56 21.30 -19.56
C GLY A 97 8.47 20.57 -18.58
N TRP A 98 8.50 19.24 -18.67
CA TRP A 98 9.17 18.38 -17.70
C TRP A 98 10.70 18.54 -17.69
N ARG A 99 11.32 18.84 -18.85
CA ARG A 99 12.79 18.99 -18.96
C ARG A 99 13.30 20.23 -18.23
N ALA A 100 12.59 21.34 -18.34
CA ALA A 100 12.90 22.57 -17.61
C ALA A 100 12.71 22.35 -16.10
N ASN A 101 11.72 21.57 -15.71
CA ASN A 101 11.35 21.30 -14.32
C ASN A 101 12.18 20.18 -13.65
N TYR A 102 13.48 20.04 -13.94
CA TYR A 102 14.33 18.98 -13.35
C TYR A 102 14.41 19.06 -11.82
N ARG A 103 14.27 20.27 -11.24
CA ARG A 103 14.25 20.50 -9.79
C ARG A 103 13.10 19.78 -9.10
N TRP A 104 11.94 19.70 -9.77
CA TRP A 104 10.80 18.93 -9.28
C TRP A 104 11.12 17.44 -9.17
N PHE A 105 11.82 16.88 -10.16
CA PHE A 105 12.24 15.49 -10.13
C PHE A 105 13.24 15.23 -9.00
N ILE A 106 14.20 16.13 -8.74
CA ILE A 106 15.14 16.02 -7.62
C ILE A 106 14.37 15.99 -6.29
N ARG A 107 13.45 16.94 -6.07
CA ARG A 107 12.62 17.00 -4.85
C ARG A 107 11.84 15.70 -4.65
N SER A 108 11.14 15.26 -5.69
CA SER A 108 10.37 14.01 -5.69
C SER A 108 11.27 12.81 -5.36
N THR A 109 12.44 12.70 -5.98
CA THR A 109 13.40 11.61 -5.73
C THR A 109 13.80 11.52 -4.26
N VAL A 110 14.13 12.65 -3.64
CA VAL A 110 14.53 12.69 -2.22
C VAL A 110 13.37 12.30 -1.31
N ILE A 111 12.16 12.78 -1.59
CA ILE A 111 10.94 12.38 -0.84
C ILE A 111 10.74 10.87 -0.91
N PHE A 112 10.78 10.28 -2.11
CA PHE A 112 10.60 8.84 -2.29
C PHE A 112 11.74 8.02 -1.67
N MET A 113 12.97 8.53 -1.64
CA MET A 113 14.09 7.90 -0.92
C MET A 113 13.81 7.80 0.59
N VAL A 114 13.36 8.90 1.20
CA VAL A 114 12.99 8.94 2.64
C VAL A 114 11.78 8.04 2.93
N LEU A 115 10.80 8.00 2.02
CA LEU A 115 9.65 7.10 2.11
C LEU A 115 10.09 5.64 2.07
N THR A 116 10.96 5.24 1.13
CA THR A 116 11.47 3.87 1.06
C THR A 116 12.22 3.48 2.34
N LEU A 117 13.08 4.35 2.88
CA LEU A 117 13.76 4.10 4.15
C LEU A 117 12.76 3.88 5.30
N SER A 118 11.73 4.72 5.36
CA SER A 118 10.65 4.61 6.34
C SER A 118 9.90 3.29 6.20
N TYR A 119 9.61 2.84 4.98
CA TYR A 119 8.94 1.55 4.74
C TYR A 119 9.82 0.36 5.11
N VAL A 120 11.13 0.39 4.82
CA VAL A 120 12.05 -0.67 5.28
C VAL A 120 12.06 -0.73 6.81
N GLN A 121 12.17 0.43 7.49
CA GLN A 121 12.16 0.49 8.94
C GLN A 121 10.84 -0.01 9.54
N GLN A 122 9.70 0.41 8.98
CA GLN A 122 8.38 -0.06 9.38
C GLN A 122 8.25 -1.57 9.15
N GLY A 123 8.73 -2.08 8.01
CA GLY A 123 8.79 -3.51 7.72
C GLY A 123 9.54 -4.29 8.80
N VAL A 124 10.75 -3.84 9.16
CA VAL A 124 11.56 -4.47 10.22
C VAL A 124 10.88 -4.43 11.59
N ILE A 125 10.13 -3.38 11.91
CA ILE A 125 9.46 -3.24 13.21
C ILE A 125 8.15 -4.03 13.26
N PHE A 126 7.36 -4.03 12.19
CA PHE A 126 5.99 -4.54 12.17
C PHE A 126 5.85 -5.98 11.62
N LEU A 127 6.55 -6.33 10.54
CA LEU A 127 6.30 -7.59 9.81
C LEU A 127 6.92 -8.82 10.51
N ALA A 128 8.02 -8.61 11.23
CA ALA A 128 8.72 -9.50 12.16
C ALA A 128 10.07 -8.81 12.39
N PRO A 129 10.80 -9.07 13.50
CA PRO A 129 12.16 -8.58 13.68
C PRO A 129 13.11 -9.25 12.67
N LEU A 130 12.96 -8.89 11.39
CA LEU A 130 13.82 -9.25 10.28
C LEU A 130 15.14 -8.51 10.48
N LYS A 131 16.24 -9.25 10.50
CA LYS A 131 17.58 -8.65 10.53
C LYS A 131 17.94 -8.17 9.14
N VAL A 132 17.49 -6.97 8.78
CA VAL A 132 17.89 -6.30 7.53
C VAL A 132 19.21 -5.58 7.77
N SER A 133 20.24 -5.92 7.00
CA SER A 133 21.55 -5.27 7.07
C SER A 133 21.50 -3.85 6.49
N ARG A 134 22.32 -2.93 7.01
CA ARG A 134 22.46 -1.56 6.48
C ARG A 134 22.75 -1.55 4.97
N LYS A 135 23.53 -2.52 4.48
CA LYS A 135 23.82 -2.69 3.05
C LYS A 135 22.55 -3.03 2.26
N GLN A 136 21.71 -3.94 2.77
CA GLN A 136 20.45 -4.31 2.13
C GLN A 136 19.47 -3.14 2.11
N THR A 137 19.38 -2.39 3.21
CA THR A 137 18.57 -1.16 3.27
C THR A 137 19.02 -0.16 2.20
N LEU A 138 20.32 0.11 2.08
CA LEU A 138 20.85 1.02 1.05
C LEU A 138 20.54 0.52 -0.36
N ILE A 139 20.73 -0.77 -0.64
CA ILE A 139 20.43 -1.35 -1.95
C ILE A 139 18.94 -1.21 -2.27
N ILE A 140 18.04 -1.57 -1.35
CA ILE A 140 16.58 -1.47 -1.55
C ILE A 140 16.19 -0.01 -1.80
N THR A 141 16.68 0.91 -0.98
CA THR A 141 16.38 2.34 -1.12
C THR A 141 16.85 2.88 -2.47
N LEU A 142 18.12 2.70 -2.83
CA LEU A 142 18.66 3.24 -4.07
C LEU A 142 17.99 2.61 -5.30
N SER A 143 17.84 1.28 -5.33
CA SER A 143 17.19 0.59 -6.45
C SER A 143 15.73 0.99 -6.63
N THR A 144 14.97 1.12 -5.53
CA THR A 144 13.55 1.54 -5.58
C THR A 144 13.42 2.97 -6.07
N THR A 145 14.25 3.88 -5.55
CA THR A 145 14.23 5.29 -5.95
C THR A 145 14.62 5.47 -7.41
N VAL A 146 15.66 4.77 -7.89
CA VAL A 146 16.07 4.81 -9.31
C VAL A 146 14.97 4.27 -10.22
N ALA A 147 14.40 3.11 -9.89
CA ALA A 147 13.31 2.53 -10.68
C ALA A 147 12.08 3.45 -10.71
N TYR A 148 11.73 4.05 -9.58
CA TYR A 148 10.64 5.03 -9.49
C TYR A 148 10.92 6.28 -10.33
N PHE A 149 12.14 6.82 -10.28
CA PHE A 149 12.55 7.96 -11.10
C PHE A 149 12.40 7.69 -12.59
N VAL A 150 12.83 6.51 -13.05
CA VAL A 150 12.67 6.08 -14.45
C VAL A 150 11.19 6.08 -14.87
N VAL A 151 10.31 5.53 -14.02
CA VAL A 151 8.85 5.57 -14.25
C VAL A 151 8.36 7.01 -14.35
N LEU A 152 8.76 7.87 -13.41
CA LEU A 152 8.31 9.26 -13.36
C LEU A 152 8.72 10.04 -14.61
N VAL A 153 9.96 9.89 -15.07
CA VAL A 153 10.45 10.50 -16.32
C VAL A 153 9.69 9.94 -17.52
N THR A 154 9.48 8.62 -17.58
CA THR A 154 8.74 7.98 -18.68
C THR A 154 7.31 8.50 -18.77
N VAL A 155 6.58 8.58 -17.65
CA VAL A 155 5.24 9.17 -17.62
C VAL A 155 5.28 10.63 -18.05
N SER A 156 6.28 11.39 -17.61
CA SER A 156 6.45 12.80 -17.98
C SER A 156 6.78 13.01 -19.47
N THR A 157 7.36 12.02 -20.14
CA THR A 157 7.55 12.05 -21.60
C THR A 157 6.27 11.77 -22.37
N ALA A 158 5.37 10.97 -21.79
CA ALA A 158 4.10 10.58 -22.40
C ALA A 158 2.95 11.56 -22.07
N TRP A 159 3.13 12.43 -21.07
CA TRP A 159 2.09 13.29 -20.52
C TRP A 159 2.51 14.77 -20.49
N VAL A 160 1.55 15.68 -20.64
CA VAL A 160 1.79 17.13 -20.55
C VAL A 160 2.06 17.53 -19.09
N PHE A 161 3.25 18.07 -18.82
CA PHE A 161 3.61 18.52 -17.47
C PHE A 161 2.75 19.73 -17.04
N PRO A 162 2.31 19.81 -15.76
CA PRO A 162 2.56 18.88 -14.66
C PRO A 162 1.62 17.67 -14.66
N ILE A 163 2.11 16.53 -14.16
CA ILE A 163 1.29 15.31 -14.02
C ILE A 163 0.22 15.56 -12.95
N PRO A 164 -1.09 15.47 -13.28
CA PRO A 164 -2.16 15.66 -12.31
C PRO A 164 -2.10 14.55 -11.27
N PHE A 165 -2.19 14.90 -9.99
CA PHE A 165 -2.17 13.92 -8.88
C PHE A 165 -0.99 12.94 -8.92
N ALA A 166 0.20 13.39 -9.36
CA ALA A 166 1.38 12.55 -9.56
C ALA A 166 1.65 11.57 -8.40
N CYS A 167 1.55 12.03 -7.15
CA CYS A 167 1.73 11.18 -5.98
C CYS A 167 0.72 10.03 -5.94
N VAL A 168 -0.57 10.30 -6.16
CA VAL A 168 -1.63 9.28 -6.12
C VAL A 168 -1.47 8.28 -7.26
N LEU A 169 -1.29 8.77 -8.49
CA LEU A 169 -1.14 7.92 -9.68
C LEU A 169 0.09 7.01 -9.58
N THR A 170 1.19 7.52 -9.03
CA THR A 170 2.43 6.76 -8.94
C THR A 170 2.59 5.95 -7.65
N THR A 171 1.69 6.10 -6.67
CA THR A 171 1.73 5.34 -5.39
C THR A 171 1.65 3.83 -5.63
N ALA A 172 0.75 3.38 -6.50
CA ALA A 172 0.61 1.95 -6.79
C ALA A 172 1.89 1.39 -7.42
N VAL A 173 2.45 2.10 -8.40
CA VAL A 173 3.69 1.69 -9.08
C VAL A 173 4.87 1.67 -8.11
N PHE A 174 5.04 2.72 -7.31
CA PHE A 174 6.06 2.78 -6.27
C PHE A 174 5.96 1.61 -5.31
N THR A 175 4.74 1.31 -4.84
CA THR A 175 4.49 0.22 -3.90
C THR A 175 4.87 -1.14 -4.49
N LEU A 176 4.50 -1.40 -5.74
CA LEU A 176 4.86 -2.64 -6.45
C LEU A 176 6.38 -2.77 -6.62
N VAL A 177 7.04 -1.70 -7.07
CA VAL A 177 8.50 -1.66 -7.25
C VAL A 177 9.21 -1.90 -5.91
N PHE A 178 8.78 -1.20 -4.85
CA PHE A 178 9.31 -1.35 -3.51
C PHE A 178 9.20 -2.79 -3.01
N PHE A 179 8.00 -3.38 -3.04
CA PHE A 179 7.80 -4.75 -2.57
C PHE A 179 8.57 -5.77 -3.40
N GLY A 180 8.61 -5.61 -4.72
CA GLY A 180 9.38 -6.48 -5.61
C GLY A 180 10.87 -6.47 -5.27
N LEU A 181 11.47 -5.28 -5.14
CA LEU A 181 12.89 -5.13 -4.79
C LEU A 181 13.19 -5.54 -3.35
N PHE A 182 12.29 -5.26 -2.41
CA PHE A 182 12.40 -5.73 -1.03
C PHE A 182 12.46 -7.26 -0.96
N VAL A 183 11.57 -7.95 -1.68
CA VAL A 183 11.55 -9.42 -1.78
C VAL A 183 12.80 -9.94 -2.48
N ALA A 184 13.24 -9.28 -3.56
CA ALA A 184 14.44 -9.67 -4.31
C ALA A 184 15.71 -9.57 -3.47
N VAL A 185 15.88 -8.48 -2.70
CA VAL A 185 17.12 -8.21 -1.91
C VAL A 185 17.16 -9.01 -0.60
N ILE A 186 16.03 -9.20 0.07
CA ILE A 186 15.97 -9.99 1.32
C ILE A 186 15.91 -11.49 1.03
N GLY A 187 15.39 -11.84 -0.15
CA GLY A 187 15.23 -13.21 -0.61
C GLY A 187 13.92 -13.82 -0.13
N ASN A 188 13.22 -14.49 -1.05
CA ASN A 188 11.94 -15.14 -0.76
C ASN A 188 12.05 -16.19 0.36
N ARG A 189 13.19 -16.89 0.44
CA ARG A 189 13.45 -17.91 1.48
C ARG A 189 13.49 -17.32 2.89
N THR A 190 14.10 -16.15 3.06
CA THR A 190 14.17 -15.44 4.35
C THR A 190 12.77 -14.99 4.79
N LEU A 191 11.96 -14.53 3.84
CA LEU A 191 10.59 -14.08 4.07
C LEU A 191 9.65 -15.27 4.39
N THR A 192 9.77 -16.40 3.68
CA THR A 192 8.95 -17.60 3.93
C THR A 192 9.32 -18.31 5.24
N ASN A 193 10.57 -18.22 5.67
CA ASN A 193 11.02 -18.81 6.94
C ASN A 193 10.63 -17.97 8.15
N THR A 194 10.13 -16.75 7.93
CA THR A 194 9.65 -15.87 9.00
C THR A 194 8.20 -16.23 9.37
N PRO A 195 7.94 -16.77 10.58
CA PRO A 195 6.66 -17.42 10.90
C PRO A 195 5.44 -16.48 10.83
N ARG A 196 5.61 -15.18 11.10
CA ARG A 196 4.53 -14.18 10.94
C ARG A 196 4.26 -13.86 9.48
N LEU A 197 5.31 -13.69 8.67
CA LEU A 197 5.15 -13.37 7.27
C LEU A 197 4.59 -14.55 6.48
N SER A 198 5.02 -15.77 6.81
CA SER A 198 4.51 -16.99 6.19
C SER A 198 3.08 -17.31 6.60
N ALA A 199 2.63 -16.87 7.79
CA ALA A 199 1.21 -16.92 8.16
C ALA A 199 0.38 -15.98 7.27
N HIS A 200 0.79 -14.72 7.12
CA HIS A 200 0.11 -13.77 6.22
C HIS A 200 0.19 -14.20 4.75
N ALA A 201 1.34 -14.66 4.28
CA ALA A 201 1.50 -15.13 2.90
C ALA A 201 0.70 -16.43 2.63
N ARG A 202 0.52 -17.31 3.62
CA ARG A 202 -0.39 -18.47 3.52
C ARG A 202 -1.86 -18.04 3.47
N ILE A 203 -2.24 -17.01 4.21
CA ILE A 203 -3.59 -16.42 4.11
C ILE A 203 -3.81 -15.86 2.70
N TRP A 204 -2.86 -15.09 2.18
CA TRP A 204 -2.92 -14.55 0.81
C TRP A 204 -2.96 -15.66 -0.26
N LYS A 205 -2.11 -16.69 -0.14
CA LYS A 205 -2.16 -17.86 -1.04
C LYS A 205 -3.48 -18.62 -0.93
N GLY A 206 -4.02 -18.78 0.27
CA GLY A 206 -5.30 -19.45 0.50
C GLY A 206 -6.48 -18.67 -0.10
N VAL A 207 -6.42 -17.33 -0.12
CA VAL A 207 -7.41 -16.49 -0.81
C VAL A 207 -7.28 -16.63 -2.33
N LEU A 208 -6.05 -16.67 -2.86
CA LEU A 208 -5.78 -16.82 -4.30
C LEU A 208 -6.05 -18.21 -4.88
N ILE A 209 -6.11 -19.26 -4.04
CA ILE A 209 -6.37 -20.66 -4.43
C ILE A 209 -7.86 -21.02 -4.30
N VAL A 210 -8.65 -20.20 -3.62
CA VAL A 210 -10.11 -20.39 -3.45
C VAL A 210 -10.91 -19.69 -4.57
N GLU A 211 -10.22 -19.01 -5.49
CA GLU A 211 -10.72 -18.64 -6.82
C GLU A 211 -10.37 -19.73 -7.84
#